data_AF-A0A1C5F4L9-F1
#
_entry.id   AF-A0A1C5F4L9-F1
#
_cell.length_a   1.000
_cell.length_b   1.000
_cell.length_c   1.000
_cell.angle_alpha   90.00
_cell.angle_beta   90.00
_cell.angle_gamma   90.00
#
_symmetry.space_group_name_H-M   'P 1'
#
loop_
_entity.id
_entity.type
_entity.pdbx_description
1 polymer ?
#
loop_
_entity_poly.entity_id
_entity_poly.type
_entity_poly.pdbx_seq_one_letter_code
_entity_poly.pdbx_strand_id
1 'polypeptide(L)'
;MTTPPTHDTLGADLSRARAALGRRLGAIINELADRDDVLLDMIWDSTGSPAPAWFDPATAWVTINGGAALDPDTHPDEVDPLTVSGRHRHPVIMGLASHEASHARSTRWQHWPDGAGRAVVRAAVLLEEPRIEGRQLAVRPDDRVFLRASARHINLPASAPTAPIANRWRAATAAALLLARADAGVLTAKEVAPVRAEISKALGATDLAKLRRLWRRALSLDDGDQLGLYRVSRQWVRVVGADEDADMPVVGCAAGEPSAPGPSTAGDDPLTAAAAAVAATVSTNAQIATGALPDPEEEARAAAAAAQREAQAQAEEAARQTARDAAQRVFGAPAPSSRRRPPRSPVSGR
;
A
#
# COMPACT_ATOMS: atom_id res chain seq x y z
N MET A 1 -3.54 -40.20 9.07
CA MET A 1 -2.94 -40.07 7.73
C MET A 1 -3.87 -39.20 6.91
N THR A 2 -3.63 -37.90 6.89
CA THR A 2 -4.37 -36.95 6.06
C THR A 2 -3.78 -37.01 4.66
N THR A 3 -4.59 -37.44 3.70
CA THR A 3 -4.23 -37.47 2.28
C THR A 3 -3.84 -36.05 1.86
N PRO A 4 -2.69 -35.83 1.20
CA PRO A 4 -2.32 -34.51 0.72
C PRO A 4 -3.39 -34.01 -0.27
N PRO A 5 -3.72 -32.70 -0.25
CA PRO A 5 -4.71 -32.14 -1.15
C PRO A 5 -4.29 -32.37 -2.61
N THR A 6 -5.25 -32.70 -3.47
CA THR A 6 -5.01 -32.85 -4.90
C THR A 6 -4.76 -31.47 -5.53
N HIS A 7 -4.01 -31.43 -6.64
CA HIS A 7 -3.69 -30.18 -7.36
C HIS A 7 -4.93 -29.33 -7.68
N ASP A 8 -6.07 -29.97 -7.92
CA ASP A 8 -7.36 -29.35 -8.22
C ASP A 8 -7.98 -28.66 -6.99
N THR A 9 -7.82 -29.26 -5.80
CA THR A 9 -8.27 -28.66 -4.53
C THR A 9 -7.41 -27.47 -4.10
N LEU A 10 -6.09 -27.53 -4.34
CA LEU A 10 -5.17 -26.41 -4.07
C LEU A 10 -5.47 -25.20 -4.97
N GLY A 11 -5.76 -25.43 -6.26
CA GLY A 11 -6.15 -24.36 -7.19
C GLY A 11 -7.48 -23.70 -6.81
N ALA A 12 -8.47 -24.50 -6.40
CA ALA A 12 -9.76 -23.98 -5.94
C ALA A 12 -9.65 -23.16 -4.64
N ASP A 13 -8.75 -23.54 -3.75
CA ASP A 13 -8.51 -22.82 -2.49
C ASP A 13 -7.86 -21.46 -2.70
N LEU A 14 -6.79 -21.42 -3.50
CA LEU A 14 -6.13 -20.18 -3.87
C LEU A 14 -7.09 -19.23 -4.60
N SER A 15 -7.94 -19.75 -5.49
CA SER A 15 -8.97 -18.94 -6.16
C SER A 15 -9.94 -18.28 -5.17
N ARG A 16 -10.41 -19.02 -4.16
CA ARG A 16 -11.26 -18.48 -3.10
C ARG A 16 -10.55 -17.42 -2.26
N ALA A 17 -9.30 -17.67 -1.86
CA ALA A 17 -8.49 -16.73 -1.10
C ALA A 17 -8.27 -15.41 -1.87
N ARG A 18 -7.96 -15.49 -3.17
CA ARG A 18 -7.84 -14.34 -4.06
C ARG A 18 -9.14 -13.54 -4.16
N ALA A 19 -10.28 -14.21 -4.34
CA ALA A 19 -11.58 -13.55 -4.37
C ALA A 19 -11.93 -12.90 -3.01
N ALA A 20 -11.56 -13.52 -1.90
CA ALA A 20 -11.75 -12.97 -0.56
C ALA A 20 -10.89 -11.73 -0.31
N LEU A 21 -9.64 -11.74 -0.77
CA LEU A 21 -8.78 -10.56 -0.77
C LEU A 21 -9.38 -9.43 -1.62
N GLY A 22 -9.85 -9.73 -2.84
CA GLY A 22 -10.54 -8.76 -3.69
C GLY A 22 -11.72 -8.10 -3.00
N ARG A 23 -12.57 -8.86 -2.29
CA ARG A 23 -13.68 -8.26 -1.51
C ARG A 23 -13.20 -7.32 -0.40
N ARG A 24 -12.17 -7.73 0.36
CA ARG A 24 -11.60 -6.89 1.44
C ARG A 24 -10.97 -5.61 0.89
N LEU A 25 -10.26 -5.71 -0.23
CA LEU A 25 -9.67 -4.57 -0.93
C LEU A 25 -10.73 -3.63 -1.50
N GLY A 26 -11.79 -4.17 -2.11
CA GLY A 26 -12.91 -3.37 -2.60
C GLY A 26 -13.59 -2.59 -1.47
N ALA A 27 -13.78 -3.21 -0.31
CA ALA A 27 -14.36 -2.55 0.86
C ALA A 27 -13.48 -1.41 1.37
N ILE A 28 -12.16 -1.63 1.54
CA ILE A 28 -11.26 -0.56 2.01
C ILE A 28 -11.10 0.56 0.98
N ILE A 29 -11.10 0.26 -0.33
CA ILE A 29 -11.01 1.29 -1.37
C ILE A 29 -12.22 2.22 -1.31
N ASN A 30 -13.43 1.65 -1.17
CA ASN A 30 -14.66 2.43 -1.00
C ASN A 30 -14.62 3.28 0.29
N GLU A 31 -14.16 2.72 1.42
CA GLU A 31 -13.95 3.47 2.67
C GLU A 31 -12.97 4.64 2.48
N LEU A 32 -11.82 4.40 1.86
CA LEU A 32 -10.78 5.41 1.64
C LEU A 32 -11.23 6.49 0.63
N ALA A 33 -12.03 6.10 -0.36
CA ALA A 33 -12.55 6.99 -1.38
C ALA A 33 -13.76 7.81 -0.93
N ASP A 34 -14.38 7.45 0.21
CA ASP A 34 -15.68 7.97 0.66
C ASP A 34 -16.78 7.76 -0.40
N ARG A 35 -16.84 6.53 -0.92
CA ARG A 35 -17.75 6.08 -1.99
C ARG A 35 -18.26 4.66 -1.70
N ASP A 36 -19.30 4.24 -2.40
CA ASP A 36 -19.87 2.89 -2.33
C ASP A 36 -20.05 2.22 -3.71
N ASP A 37 -19.65 2.92 -4.78
CA ASP A 37 -19.83 2.52 -6.17
C ASP A 37 -18.51 2.17 -6.88
N VAL A 38 -17.38 2.12 -6.17
CA VAL A 38 -16.09 1.76 -6.75
C VAL A 38 -15.99 0.24 -6.86
N LEU A 39 -15.84 -0.25 -8.09
CA LEU A 39 -15.66 -1.67 -8.36
C LEU A 39 -14.16 -2.02 -8.38
N LEU A 40 -13.82 -3.23 -7.95
CA LEU A 40 -12.44 -3.72 -7.96
C LEU A 40 -12.35 -5.05 -8.72
N ASP A 41 -11.40 -5.13 -9.64
CA ASP A 41 -10.89 -6.39 -10.17
C ASP A 41 -9.46 -6.67 -9.69
N MET A 42 -9.14 -7.95 -9.50
CA MET A 42 -7.78 -8.39 -9.18
C MET A 42 -7.25 -9.30 -10.27
N ILE A 43 -6.18 -8.87 -10.95
CA ILE A 43 -5.48 -9.67 -11.93
C ILE A 43 -4.25 -10.35 -11.29
N TRP A 44 -3.97 -11.58 -11.73
CA TRP A 44 -2.89 -12.40 -11.15
C TRP A 44 -1.93 -12.96 -12.21
N ASP A 45 -2.38 -13.10 -13.45
CA ASP A 45 -1.54 -13.42 -14.59
C ASP A 45 -1.20 -12.11 -15.30
N SER A 46 0.05 -11.68 -15.17
CA SER A 46 0.52 -10.41 -15.72
C SER A 46 1.09 -10.54 -17.13
N THR A 47 0.71 -11.57 -17.89
CA THR A 47 1.01 -11.63 -19.32
C THR A 47 0.27 -10.50 -20.06
N GLY A 48 0.89 -9.32 -20.08
CA GLY A 48 0.48 -8.18 -20.91
C GLY A 48 -0.01 -6.92 -20.19
N SER A 49 -0.19 -6.90 -18.86
CA SER A 49 -0.53 -5.65 -18.13
C SER A 49 0.52 -5.30 -17.07
N PRO A 50 1.30 -4.22 -17.25
CA PRO A 50 2.46 -3.90 -16.41
C PRO A 50 2.17 -2.98 -15.22
N ALA A 51 1.01 -2.32 -15.19
CA ALA A 51 0.70 -1.38 -14.11
C ALA A 51 0.35 -2.16 -12.83
N PRO A 52 0.92 -1.80 -11.66
CA PRO A 52 0.62 -2.48 -10.40
C PRO A 52 -0.84 -2.28 -9.97
N ALA A 53 -1.43 -1.15 -10.34
CA ALA A 53 -2.82 -0.81 -10.17
C ALA A 53 -3.20 0.30 -11.17
N TRP A 54 -4.50 0.45 -11.45
CA TRP A 54 -5.04 1.60 -12.20
C TRP A 54 -6.51 1.85 -11.86
N PHE A 55 -6.94 3.09 -12.08
CA PHE A 55 -8.32 3.53 -11.95
C PHE A 55 -8.87 4.05 -13.30
N ASP A 56 -10.03 3.54 -13.70
CA ASP A 56 -10.81 4.09 -14.81
C ASP A 56 -11.89 5.05 -14.27
N PRO A 57 -11.73 6.38 -14.46
CA PRO A 57 -12.70 7.36 -14.00
C PRO A 57 -14.05 7.28 -14.72
N ALA A 58 -14.13 6.69 -15.92
CA ALA A 58 -15.38 6.60 -16.68
C ALA A 58 -16.32 5.52 -16.12
N THR A 59 -15.74 4.45 -15.58
CA THR A 59 -16.49 3.29 -15.06
C THR A 59 -16.41 3.15 -13.54
N ALA A 60 -15.66 4.02 -12.87
CA ALA A 60 -15.34 3.92 -11.44
C ALA A 60 -14.73 2.57 -11.06
N TRP A 61 -13.88 2.05 -11.95
CA TRP A 61 -13.31 0.72 -11.83
C TRP A 61 -11.84 0.79 -11.45
N VAL A 62 -11.47 0.10 -10.37
CA VAL A 62 -10.08 -0.12 -9.97
C VAL A 62 -9.66 -1.51 -10.41
N THR A 63 -8.43 -1.64 -10.88
CA THR A 63 -7.79 -2.95 -11.00
C THR A 63 -6.48 -2.96 -10.26
N ILE A 64 -6.21 -4.03 -9.51
CA ILE A 64 -4.94 -4.27 -8.82
C ILE A 64 -4.31 -5.56 -9.36
N ASN A 65 -3.03 -5.47 -9.74
CA ASN A 65 -2.24 -6.63 -10.10
C ASN A 65 -1.66 -7.29 -8.83
N GLY A 66 -2.28 -8.39 -8.40
CA GLY A 66 -1.87 -9.14 -7.22
C GLY A 66 -0.43 -9.66 -7.28
N GLY A 67 0.08 -9.99 -8.48
CA GLY A 67 1.46 -10.43 -8.69
C GLY A 67 2.50 -9.31 -8.54
N ALA A 68 2.10 -8.04 -8.69
CA ALA A 68 2.94 -6.88 -8.42
C ALA A 68 2.76 -6.34 -6.99
N ALA A 69 1.54 -6.47 -6.45
CA ALA A 69 1.16 -5.91 -5.17
C ALA A 69 1.61 -6.74 -3.95
N LEU A 70 1.78 -8.06 -4.12
CA LEU A 70 2.16 -8.99 -3.06
C LEU A 70 3.56 -9.56 -3.30
N ASP A 71 4.24 -9.90 -2.21
CA ASP A 71 5.49 -10.66 -2.30
C ASP A 71 5.17 -12.11 -2.70
N PRO A 72 6.06 -12.81 -3.45
CA PRO A 72 5.75 -14.11 -4.07
C PRO A 72 5.24 -15.20 -3.12
N ASP A 73 5.69 -15.17 -1.87
CA ASP A 73 5.36 -16.16 -0.85
C ASP A 73 4.15 -15.77 0.03
N THR A 74 3.54 -14.59 -0.20
CA THR A 74 2.40 -14.12 0.60
C THR A 74 1.10 -14.78 0.15
N HIS A 75 0.45 -15.54 1.03
CA HIS A 75 -0.87 -16.10 0.74
C HIS A 75 -1.96 -15.03 0.85
N PRO A 76 -2.95 -14.93 -0.08
CA PRO A 76 -3.96 -13.87 -0.05
C PRO A 76 -4.80 -13.79 1.25
N ASP A 77 -4.99 -14.91 1.96
CA ASP A 77 -5.72 -14.90 3.24
C ASP A 77 -4.99 -14.17 4.36
N GLU A 78 -3.66 -14.10 4.30
CA GLU A 78 -2.82 -13.40 5.28
C GLU A 78 -2.93 -11.87 5.17
N VAL A 79 -3.48 -11.39 4.06
CA VAL A 79 -3.61 -9.97 3.75
C VAL A 79 -4.97 -9.46 4.22
N ASP A 80 -5.01 -8.80 5.37
CA ASP A 80 -6.23 -8.17 5.89
C ASP A 80 -6.14 -6.64 5.90
N PRO A 81 -6.58 -5.96 4.83
CA PRO A 81 -6.52 -4.50 4.74
C PRO A 81 -7.56 -3.81 5.64
N LEU A 82 -8.50 -4.54 6.25
CA LEU A 82 -9.54 -3.96 7.10
C LEU A 82 -9.06 -3.69 8.53
N THR A 83 -7.90 -4.22 8.92
CA THR A 83 -7.32 -4.02 10.24
C THR A 83 -6.04 -3.18 10.16
N VAL A 84 -5.79 -2.35 11.18
CA VAL A 84 -4.56 -1.54 11.25
C VAL A 84 -3.30 -2.40 11.16
N SER A 85 -3.29 -3.55 11.83
CA SER A 85 -2.14 -4.46 11.82
C SER A 85 -1.93 -5.10 10.44
N GLY A 86 -3.00 -5.57 9.78
CA GLY A 86 -2.88 -6.14 8.43
C GLY A 86 -2.45 -5.10 7.38
N ARG A 87 -2.88 -3.84 7.52
CA ARG A 87 -2.39 -2.74 6.67
C ARG A 87 -0.89 -2.52 6.80
N HIS A 88 -0.36 -2.53 8.03
CA HIS A 88 1.07 -2.36 8.28
C HIS A 88 1.93 -3.55 7.85
N ARG A 89 1.40 -4.78 7.91
CA ARG A 89 2.09 -5.98 7.41
C ARG A 89 2.19 -6.03 5.89
N HIS A 90 1.20 -5.45 5.21
CA HIS A 90 1.11 -5.45 3.74
C HIS A 90 1.06 -4.02 3.18
N PRO A 91 2.09 -3.19 3.46
CA PRO A 91 2.01 -1.75 3.24
C PRO A 91 2.01 -1.38 1.75
N VAL A 92 2.53 -2.25 0.87
CA VAL A 92 2.58 -1.96 -0.57
C VAL A 92 1.20 -2.06 -1.21
N ILE A 93 0.48 -3.18 -1.01
CA ILE A 93 -0.88 -3.32 -1.55
C ILE A 93 -1.82 -2.28 -0.94
N MET A 94 -1.61 -1.90 0.33
CA MET A 94 -2.29 -0.76 0.93
C MET A 94 -1.93 0.57 0.30
N GLY A 95 -0.67 0.78 -0.10
CA GLY A 95 -0.23 1.96 -0.82
C GLY A 95 -0.88 2.09 -2.18
N LEU A 96 -0.97 0.98 -2.92
CA LEU A 96 -1.69 0.91 -4.19
C LEU A 96 -3.19 1.17 -3.98
N ALA A 97 -3.83 0.50 -3.02
CA ALA A 97 -5.24 0.72 -2.72
C ALA A 97 -5.54 2.17 -2.29
N SER A 98 -4.67 2.79 -1.49
CA SER A 98 -4.80 4.19 -1.08
C SER A 98 -4.64 5.14 -2.25
N HIS A 99 -3.70 4.86 -3.15
CA HIS A 99 -3.49 5.62 -4.37
C HIS A 99 -4.73 5.56 -5.29
N GLU A 100 -5.24 4.37 -5.58
CA GLU A 100 -6.42 4.22 -6.44
C GLU A 100 -7.70 4.76 -5.78
N ALA A 101 -7.86 4.61 -4.47
CA ALA A 101 -8.95 5.24 -3.74
C ALA A 101 -8.89 6.78 -3.81
N SER A 102 -7.68 7.35 -3.82
CA SER A 102 -7.48 8.79 -3.99
C SER A 102 -7.92 9.25 -5.38
N HIS A 103 -7.63 8.46 -6.42
CA HIS A 103 -8.19 8.68 -7.75
C HIS A 103 -9.71 8.58 -7.75
N ALA A 104 -10.27 7.51 -7.18
CA ALA A 104 -11.71 7.32 -7.10
C ALA A 104 -12.44 8.47 -6.39
N ARG A 105 -11.81 9.06 -5.36
CA ARG A 105 -12.36 10.22 -4.65
C ARG A 105 -12.28 11.52 -5.45
N SER A 106 -11.11 11.79 -6.03
CA SER A 106 -10.73 13.14 -6.43
C SER A 106 -10.63 13.35 -7.95
N THR A 107 -10.46 12.28 -8.74
CA THR A 107 -10.41 12.36 -10.19
C THR A 107 -11.81 12.36 -10.78
N ARG A 108 -12.24 13.53 -11.27
CA ARG A 108 -13.56 13.76 -11.89
C ARG A 108 -13.39 14.27 -13.31
N TRP A 109 -12.83 13.44 -14.17
CA TRP A 109 -12.66 13.82 -15.57
C TRP A 109 -13.91 13.56 -16.38
N GLN A 110 -14.22 14.51 -17.24
CA GLN A 110 -15.17 14.40 -18.34
C GLN A 110 -14.37 14.34 -19.65
N HIS A 111 -15.07 14.42 -20.78
CA HIS A 111 -14.43 14.58 -22.09
C HIS A 111 -13.47 15.77 -22.08
N TRP A 112 -12.23 15.54 -22.51
CA TRP A 112 -11.28 16.62 -22.76
C TRP A 112 -11.76 17.53 -23.88
N PRO A 113 -11.40 18.83 -23.89
CA PRO A 113 -11.75 19.73 -24.99
C PRO A 113 -11.31 19.18 -26.35
N ASP A 114 -12.10 19.45 -27.39
CA ASP A 114 -11.71 19.12 -28.76
C ASP A 114 -10.34 19.73 -29.10
N GLY A 115 -9.44 18.91 -29.65
CA GLY A 115 -8.07 19.34 -29.93
C GLY A 115 -7.22 19.59 -28.68
N ALA A 116 -7.53 18.94 -27.55
CA ALA A 116 -6.77 19.09 -26.31
C ALA A 116 -5.26 18.83 -26.47
N GLY A 117 -4.85 18.01 -27.45
CA GLY A 117 -3.48 17.59 -27.68
C GLY A 117 -3.07 16.41 -26.80
N ARG A 118 -2.47 15.37 -27.39
CA ARG A 118 -2.11 14.13 -26.68
C ARG A 118 -1.10 14.37 -25.56
N ALA A 119 -0.07 15.20 -25.80
CA ALA A 119 0.92 15.53 -24.78
C ALA A 119 0.29 16.30 -23.60
N VAL A 120 -0.70 17.14 -23.87
CA VAL A 120 -1.39 17.91 -22.83
C VAL A 120 -2.24 17.00 -21.94
N VAL A 121 -2.99 16.07 -22.53
CA VAL A 121 -3.76 15.08 -21.76
C VAL A 121 -2.82 14.24 -20.90
N ARG A 122 -1.68 13.81 -21.44
CA ARG A 122 -0.67 13.05 -20.67
C ARG A 122 -0.06 13.85 -19.53
N ALA A 123 0.19 15.15 -19.72
CA ALA A 123 0.62 16.02 -18.65
C ALA A 123 -0.47 16.21 -17.59
N ALA A 124 -1.76 16.22 -17.96
CA ALA A 124 -2.87 16.29 -17.01
C ALA A 124 -2.97 15.04 -16.15
N VAL A 125 -2.92 13.85 -16.77
CA VAL A 125 -2.84 12.56 -16.07
C VAL A 125 -1.67 12.57 -15.07
N LEU A 126 -0.48 12.95 -15.53
CA LEU A 126 0.72 13.01 -14.71
C LEU A 126 0.64 14.00 -13.53
N LEU A 127 -0.01 15.15 -13.71
CA LEU A 127 -0.16 16.17 -12.66
C LEU A 127 -1.25 15.82 -11.66
N GLU A 128 -2.18 14.95 -12.02
CA GLU A 128 -3.24 14.43 -11.15
C GLU A 128 -2.66 13.55 -10.05
N GLU A 129 -1.65 12.74 -10.38
CA GLU A 129 -0.94 11.81 -9.50
C GLU A 129 -0.52 12.41 -8.13
N PRO A 130 0.29 13.48 -8.04
CA PRO A 130 0.62 14.08 -6.76
C PRO A 130 -0.56 14.88 -6.16
N ARG A 131 -1.54 15.31 -6.97
CA ARG A 131 -2.69 16.10 -6.51
C ARG A 131 -3.62 15.23 -5.68
N ILE A 132 -4.01 14.07 -6.19
CA ILE A 132 -4.90 13.12 -5.50
C ILE A 132 -4.25 12.59 -4.23
N GLU A 133 -2.95 12.29 -4.24
CA GLU A 133 -2.23 11.86 -3.03
C GLU A 133 -2.12 12.98 -2.00
N GLY A 134 -1.88 14.23 -2.43
CA GLY A 134 -1.90 15.39 -1.54
C GLY A 134 -3.27 15.61 -0.88
N ARG A 135 -4.37 15.40 -1.63
CA ARG A 135 -5.74 15.44 -1.09
C ARG A 135 -5.98 14.32 -0.09
N GLN A 136 -5.51 13.11 -0.38
CA GLN A 136 -5.59 11.98 0.54
C GLN A 136 -4.89 12.30 1.85
N LEU A 137 -3.65 12.79 1.82
CA LEU A 137 -2.88 13.11 3.01
C LEU A 137 -3.45 14.27 3.82
N ALA A 138 -4.15 15.21 3.18
CA ALA A 138 -4.83 16.30 3.88
C ALA A 138 -5.95 15.80 4.80
N VAL A 139 -6.59 14.67 4.46
CA VAL A 139 -7.68 14.06 5.24
C VAL A 139 -7.17 12.89 6.07
N ARG A 140 -6.17 12.16 5.57
CA ARG A 140 -5.66 10.89 6.10
C ARG A 140 -4.13 10.89 6.12
N PRO A 141 -3.51 11.67 7.03
CA PRO A 141 -2.05 11.80 7.09
C PRO A 141 -1.33 10.47 7.36
N ASP A 142 -2.00 9.52 8.03
CA ASP A 142 -1.43 8.20 8.35
C ASP A 142 -1.24 7.32 7.11
N ASP A 143 -1.97 7.59 6.02
CA ASP A 143 -1.82 6.83 4.76
C ASP A 143 -0.46 7.11 4.08
N ARG A 144 0.28 8.12 4.55
CA ARG A 144 1.61 8.49 4.04
C ARG A 144 2.57 7.32 4.00
N VAL A 145 2.58 6.46 5.01
CA VAL A 145 3.52 5.33 5.09
C VAL A 145 3.25 4.29 4.00
N PHE A 146 1.98 4.11 3.64
CA PHE A 146 1.53 3.18 2.60
C PHE A 146 1.80 3.76 1.21
N LEU A 147 1.47 5.03 0.97
CA LEU A 147 1.81 5.72 -0.29
C LEU A 147 3.33 5.74 -0.56
N ARG A 148 4.14 5.80 0.50
CA ARG A 148 5.59 5.66 0.38
C ARG A 148 6.02 4.24 0.02
N ALA A 149 5.37 3.22 0.59
CA ALA A 149 5.68 1.83 0.29
C ALA A 149 5.39 1.47 -1.18
N SER A 150 4.35 2.05 -1.80
CA SER A 150 4.04 1.85 -3.22
C SER A 150 5.02 2.53 -4.18
N ALA A 151 5.90 3.41 -3.70
CA ALA A 151 6.86 4.14 -4.53
C ALA A 151 7.84 3.21 -5.28
N ARG A 152 8.00 1.95 -4.85
CA ARG A 152 8.77 0.92 -5.59
C ARG A 152 8.25 0.68 -7.02
N HIS A 153 7.00 1.03 -7.28
CA HIS A 153 6.38 0.87 -8.59
C HIS A 153 6.46 2.14 -9.47
N ILE A 154 7.10 3.21 -8.98
CA ILE A 154 7.39 4.40 -9.79
C ILE A 154 8.50 4.04 -10.78
N ASN A 155 8.09 3.71 -12.01
CA ASN A 155 8.99 3.39 -13.10
C ASN A 155 9.06 4.58 -14.08
N LEU A 156 10.27 5.07 -14.33
CA LEU A 156 10.48 6.07 -15.37
C LEU A 156 10.56 5.40 -16.74
N PRO A 157 10.01 6.00 -17.81
CA PRO A 157 10.26 5.55 -19.17
C PRO A 157 11.76 5.45 -19.45
N ALA A 158 12.18 4.52 -20.30
CA ALA A 158 13.60 4.40 -20.67
C ALA A 158 14.13 5.67 -21.34
N SER A 159 15.43 5.91 -21.17
CA SER A 159 16.11 7.02 -21.84
C SER A 159 16.12 6.80 -23.35
N ALA A 160 15.87 7.86 -24.12
CA ALA A 160 16.10 7.89 -25.56
C ALA A 160 17.26 8.86 -25.83
N PRO A 161 18.52 8.38 -25.84
CA PRO A 161 19.71 9.24 -25.78
C PRO A 161 19.79 10.28 -26.90
N THR A 162 19.20 9.98 -28.06
CA THR A 162 19.26 10.81 -29.27
C THR A 162 18.07 11.76 -29.44
N ALA A 163 17.07 11.73 -28.56
CA ALA A 163 15.89 12.57 -28.66
C ALA A 163 15.82 13.61 -27.52
N PRO A 164 16.36 14.84 -27.69
CA PRO A 164 16.40 15.86 -26.65
C PRO A 164 15.04 16.13 -25.99
N ILE A 165 13.97 16.13 -26.78
CA ILE A 165 12.62 16.35 -26.24
C ILE A 165 12.12 15.18 -25.39
N ALA A 166 12.46 13.94 -25.75
CA ALA A 166 12.11 12.76 -24.96
C ALA A 166 12.82 12.79 -23.60
N ASN A 167 14.08 13.23 -23.55
CA ASN A 167 14.83 13.38 -22.30
C ASN A 167 14.25 14.48 -21.41
N ARG A 168 13.87 15.63 -22.00
CA ARG A 168 13.19 16.71 -21.25
C ARG A 168 11.83 16.24 -20.71
N TRP A 169 11.05 15.54 -21.52
CA TRP A 169 9.78 14.97 -21.08
C TRP A 169 9.96 13.98 -19.94
N ARG A 170 10.91 13.04 -20.06
CA ARG A 170 11.26 12.09 -19.02
C ARG A 170 11.68 12.77 -17.71
N ALA A 171 12.48 13.83 -17.78
CA ALA A 171 12.85 14.62 -16.60
C ALA A 171 11.66 15.35 -15.98
N ALA A 172 10.73 15.87 -16.80
CA ALA A 172 9.49 16.48 -16.32
C ALA A 172 8.57 15.43 -15.67
N THR A 173 8.44 14.24 -16.28
CA THR A 173 7.74 13.09 -15.70
C THR A 173 8.31 12.73 -14.33
N ALA A 174 9.63 12.60 -14.20
CA ALA A 174 10.27 12.37 -12.90
C ALA A 174 10.00 13.50 -11.89
N ALA A 175 9.94 14.76 -12.35
CA ALA A 175 9.61 15.89 -11.50
C ALA A 175 8.19 15.80 -10.92
N ALA A 176 7.19 15.44 -11.73
CA ALA A 176 5.82 15.25 -11.23
C ALA A 176 5.71 14.00 -10.35
N LEU A 177 6.33 12.89 -10.74
CA LEU A 177 6.22 11.65 -9.99
C LEU A 177 6.95 11.70 -8.64
N LEU A 178 8.03 12.48 -8.50
CA LEU A 178 8.85 12.49 -7.28
C LEU A 178 8.89 13.86 -6.59
N LEU A 179 9.22 14.93 -7.32
CA LEU A 179 9.35 16.26 -6.70
C LEU A 179 7.99 16.86 -6.31
N ALA A 180 6.95 16.66 -7.12
CA ALA A 180 5.62 17.13 -6.79
C ALA A 180 5.00 16.30 -5.65
N ARG A 181 5.25 14.99 -5.58
CA ARG A 181 4.91 14.15 -4.42
C ARG A 181 5.62 14.58 -3.13
N ALA A 182 6.82 15.16 -3.23
CA ALA A 182 7.46 15.80 -2.08
C ALA A 182 6.76 17.10 -1.65
N ASP A 183 6.33 17.94 -2.62
CA ASP A 183 5.53 19.13 -2.33
C ASP A 183 4.10 18.79 -1.85
N ALA A 184 3.58 17.61 -2.19
CA ALA A 184 2.29 17.07 -1.72
C ALA A 184 2.38 16.40 -0.33
N GLY A 185 3.58 16.17 0.20
CA GLY A 185 3.81 15.63 1.54
C GLY A 185 4.10 14.12 1.62
N VAL A 186 4.01 13.39 0.51
CA VAL A 186 4.28 11.94 0.45
C VAL A 186 5.77 11.66 0.65
N LEU A 187 6.60 12.36 -0.11
CA LEU A 187 8.07 12.29 -0.02
C LEU A 187 8.62 13.52 0.72
N THR A 188 9.90 13.49 1.09
CA THR A 188 10.59 14.63 1.70
C THR A 188 11.54 15.28 0.71
N ALA A 189 11.86 16.56 0.95
CA ALA A 189 12.84 17.30 0.14
C ALA A 189 14.23 16.64 0.16
N LYS A 190 14.61 15.98 1.28
CA LYS A 190 15.87 15.26 1.43
C LYS A 190 15.89 14.00 0.57
N GLU A 191 14.82 13.22 0.60
CA GLU A 191 14.69 11.99 -0.19
C GLU A 191 14.85 12.29 -1.68
N VAL A 192 14.20 13.35 -2.18
CA VAL A 192 14.20 13.66 -3.61
C VAL A 192 15.35 14.57 -4.05
N ALA A 193 16.32 14.88 -3.18
CA ALA A 193 17.45 15.74 -3.52
C ALA A 193 18.32 15.17 -4.66
N PRO A 194 18.65 13.86 -4.72
CA PRO A 194 19.43 13.29 -5.82
C PRO A 194 18.71 13.42 -7.17
N VAL A 195 17.42 13.06 -7.22
CA VAL A 195 16.65 13.14 -8.46
C VAL A 195 16.45 14.60 -8.92
N ARG A 196 16.31 15.54 -7.98
CA ARG A 196 16.27 16.98 -8.29
C ARG A 196 17.52 17.44 -9.01
N ALA A 197 18.70 16.96 -8.61
CA ALA A 197 19.97 17.31 -9.24
C ALA A 197 20.00 16.85 -10.70
N GLU A 198 19.61 15.60 -10.98
CA GLU A 198 19.58 15.07 -12.35
C GLU A 198 18.52 15.74 -13.23
N ILE A 199 17.32 15.99 -12.70
CA ILE A 199 16.27 16.74 -13.40
C ILE A 199 16.76 18.15 -13.75
N SER A 200 17.48 18.82 -12.84
CA SER A 200 18.03 20.15 -13.07
C SER A 200 19.09 20.17 -14.17
N LYS A 201 19.84 19.08 -14.39
CA LYS A 201 20.78 18.97 -15.52
C LYS A 201 20.04 18.85 -16.85
N ALA A 202 18.93 18.09 -16.89
CA ALA A 202 18.17 17.86 -18.11
C ALA A 202 17.28 19.05 -18.52
N LEU A 203 16.68 19.75 -17.56
CA LEU A 203 15.74 20.84 -17.82
C LEU A 203 16.35 22.24 -17.67
N GLY A 204 17.38 22.37 -16.83
CA GLY A 204 17.84 23.65 -16.31
C GLY A 204 17.02 24.15 -15.12
N ALA A 205 17.66 24.93 -14.24
CA ALA A 205 17.03 25.42 -13.01
C ALA A 205 15.80 26.31 -13.26
N THR A 206 15.84 27.13 -14.31
CA THR A 206 14.76 28.06 -14.68
C THR A 206 13.48 27.31 -15.06
N ASP A 207 13.58 26.31 -15.93
CA ASP A 207 12.41 25.55 -16.37
C ASP A 207 11.91 24.63 -15.24
N LEU A 208 12.81 24.02 -14.47
CA LEU A 208 12.40 23.28 -13.27
C LEU A 208 11.62 24.16 -12.27
N ALA A 209 12.03 25.42 -12.08
CA ALA A 209 11.30 26.36 -11.24
C ALA A 209 9.93 26.75 -11.83
N LYS A 210 9.81 26.87 -13.16
CA LYS A 210 8.51 27.07 -13.84
C LYS A 210 7.60 25.86 -13.63
N LEU A 211 8.08 24.65 -13.89
CA LEU A 211 7.34 23.42 -13.64
C LEU A 211 6.90 23.34 -12.18
N ARG A 212 7.75 23.76 -11.23
CA ARG A 212 7.38 23.81 -9.81
C ARG A 212 6.17 24.65 -9.51
N ARG A 213 6.10 25.84 -10.11
CA ARG A 213 4.91 26.70 -9.96
C ARG A 213 3.68 26.05 -10.56
N LEU A 214 3.83 25.34 -11.68
CA LEU A 214 2.72 24.66 -12.36
C LEU A 214 2.20 23.47 -11.55
N TRP A 215 3.06 22.55 -11.09
CA TRP A 215 2.56 21.43 -10.28
C TRP A 215 1.99 21.91 -8.95
N ARG A 216 2.57 22.92 -8.29
CA ARG A 216 1.97 23.48 -7.06
C ARG A 216 0.60 24.11 -7.32
N ARG A 217 0.38 24.69 -8.49
CA ARG A 217 -0.94 25.15 -8.91
C ARG A 217 -1.88 23.96 -9.12
N ALA A 218 -1.44 22.87 -9.76
CA ALA A 218 -2.22 21.65 -9.89
C ALA A 218 -2.62 21.07 -8.52
N LEU A 219 -1.70 21.02 -7.55
CA LEU A 219 -1.97 20.59 -6.18
C LEU A 219 -3.08 21.41 -5.49
N SER A 220 -3.25 22.68 -5.87
CA SER A 220 -4.27 23.56 -5.30
C SER A 220 -5.62 23.51 -6.02
N LEU A 221 -5.74 22.79 -7.14
CA LEU A 221 -6.99 22.70 -7.89
C LEU A 221 -8.01 21.85 -7.13
N ASP A 222 -9.27 22.30 -7.19
CA ASP A 222 -10.40 21.55 -6.64
C ASP A 222 -10.70 20.30 -7.46
N ASP A 223 -11.32 19.32 -6.80
CA ASP A 223 -11.77 18.11 -7.47
C ASP A 223 -12.79 18.46 -8.56
N GLY A 224 -12.53 18.02 -9.79
CA GLY A 224 -13.36 18.34 -10.95
C GLY A 224 -13.02 19.65 -11.67
N ASP A 225 -12.00 20.43 -11.24
CA ASP A 225 -11.47 21.53 -12.05
C ASP A 225 -10.59 21.01 -13.21
N GLN A 226 -11.20 20.25 -14.11
CA GLN A 226 -10.53 19.66 -15.28
C GLN A 226 -10.03 20.75 -16.23
N LEU A 227 -10.76 21.85 -16.38
CA LEU A 227 -10.35 22.95 -17.25
C LEU A 227 -9.14 23.70 -16.67
N GLY A 228 -9.09 23.88 -15.36
CA GLY A 228 -7.92 24.37 -14.64
C GLY A 228 -6.72 23.44 -14.84
N LEU A 229 -6.91 22.14 -14.65
CA LEU A 229 -5.87 21.13 -14.86
C LEU A 229 -5.35 21.15 -16.31
N TYR A 230 -6.25 21.14 -17.29
CA TYR A 230 -5.93 21.28 -18.71
C TYR A 230 -5.07 22.51 -19.00
N ARG A 231 -5.45 23.68 -18.46
CA ARG A 231 -4.68 24.93 -18.65
C ARG A 231 -3.27 24.84 -18.05
N VAL A 232 -3.13 24.22 -16.88
CA VAL A 232 -1.81 23.97 -16.26
C VAL A 232 -0.99 23.01 -17.12
N SER A 233 -1.60 21.93 -17.61
CA SER A 233 -0.94 20.92 -18.45
C SER A 233 -0.47 21.47 -19.79
N ARG A 234 -1.22 22.39 -20.42
CA ARG A 234 -0.74 23.08 -21.62
C ARG A 234 0.51 23.90 -21.34
N GLN A 235 0.52 24.64 -20.23
CA GLN A 235 1.70 25.42 -19.83
C GLN A 235 2.88 24.49 -19.51
N TRP A 236 2.61 23.34 -18.91
CA TRP A 236 3.60 22.31 -18.66
C TRP A 236 4.27 21.84 -19.95
N VAL A 237 3.48 21.41 -20.95
CA VAL A 237 3.95 20.98 -22.27
C VAL A 237 4.82 22.05 -22.93
N ARG A 238 4.40 23.32 -22.88
CA ARG A 238 5.18 24.45 -23.43
C ARG A 238 6.52 24.66 -22.71
N VAL A 239 6.58 24.50 -21.40
CA VAL A 239 7.85 24.60 -20.63
C VAL A 239 8.78 23.43 -20.98
N VAL A 240 8.24 22.23 -21.13
CA VAL A 240 9.01 21.07 -21.59
C VAL A 240 9.50 21.29 -23.03
N GLY A 241 8.74 22.02 -23.84
CA GLY A 241 9.03 22.30 -25.25
C GLY A 241 8.55 21.21 -26.19
N ALA A 242 7.56 20.41 -25.76
CA ALA A 242 6.96 19.37 -26.58
C ALA A 242 5.84 19.96 -27.45
N ASP A 243 5.61 19.36 -28.61
CA ASP A 243 4.43 19.65 -29.41
C ASP A 243 3.16 19.16 -28.67
N GLU A 244 2.08 19.94 -28.70
CA GLU A 244 0.84 19.62 -27.96
C GLU A 244 0.22 18.29 -28.45
N ASP A 245 0.40 17.94 -29.73
CA ASP A 245 -0.10 16.72 -30.36
C ASP A 245 0.93 15.58 -30.35
N ALA A 246 2.14 15.77 -29.82
CA ALA A 246 3.15 14.74 -29.78
C ALA A 246 2.71 13.51 -28.97
N ASP A 247 3.10 12.34 -29.47
CA ASP A 247 2.87 11.06 -28.79
C ASP A 247 3.98 10.79 -27.75
N MET A 248 3.99 11.54 -26.65
CA MET A 248 4.98 11.42 -25.58
C MET A 248 4.74 10.21 -24.64
N PRO A 249 5.77 9.46 -24.18
CA PRO A 249 5.55 8.29 -23.32
C PRO A 249 4.62 8.54 -22.11
N VAL A 250 3.71 7.59 -21.86
CA VAL A 250 2.70 7.60 -20.77
C VAL A 250 3.25 6.96 -19.50
N VAL A 251 2.72 7.37 -18.35
CA VAL A 251 2.83 6.66 -17.08
C VAL A 251 1.42 6.20 -16.67
N GLY A 252 1.28 4.92 -16.35
CA GLY A 252 0.05 4.15 -16.60
C GLY A 252 -1.07 4.15 -15.56
N CYS A 253 -1.00 4.91 -14.45
CA CYS A 253 -1.98 4.70 -13.36
C CYS A 253 -3.37 5.31 -13.62
N ALA A 254 -3.49 6.34 -14.46
CA ALA A 254 -4.77 7.01 -14.75
C ALA A 254 -5.02 7.31 -16.24
N ALA A 255 -4.38 6.59 -17.18
CA ALA A 255 -4.53 6.88 -18.61
C ALA A 255 -5.84 6.38 -19.25
N GLY A 256 -6.72 5.71 -18.50
CA GLY A 256 -7.93 5.05 -19.02
C GLY A 256 -7.66 3.80 -19.87
N GLU A 257 -6.40 3.51 -20.19
CA GLU A 257 -5.96 2.28 -20.85
C GLU A 257 -4.66 1.77 -20.21
N PRO A 258 -4.49 0.43 -20.08
CA PRO A 258 -3.24 -0.15 -19.65
C PRO A 258 -2.14 0.24 -20.66
N SER A 259 -1.19 1.06 -20.21
CA SER A 259 -0.01 1.37 -21.03
C SER A 259 0.90 0.14 -21.03
N ALA A 260 1.22 -0.40 -22.22
CA ALA A 260 2.28 -1.38 -22.35
C ALA A 260 3.59 -0.78 -21.80
N PRO A 261 4.43 -1.56 -21.09
CA PRO A 261 5.68 -1.01 -20.61
C PRO A 261 6.52 -0.72 -21.85
N GLY A 262 6.99 0.51 -21.99
CA GLY A 262 8.19 0.74 -22.80
C GLY A 262 9.29 -0.18 -22.25
N PRO A 263 10.24 -0.67 -23.08
CA PRO A 263 11.31 -1.53 -22.59
C PRO A 263 12.00 -0.85 -21.41
N SER A 264 11.78 -1.36 -20.21
CA SER A 264 12.53 -0.99 -19.02
C SER A 264 13.90 -1.63 -19.17
N THR A 265 14.76 -1.01 -19.97
CA THR A 265 16.17 -1.23 -19.76
C THR A 265 16.48 -0.56 -18.42
N ALA A 266 16.96 -1.35 -17.46
CA ALA A 266 17.76 -0.83 -16.36
C ALA A 266 19.01 -0.22 -17.00
N GLY A 267 18.84 0.95 -17.60
CA GLY A 267 19.92 1.71 -18.18
C GLY A 267 20.73 2.27 -17.03
N ASP A 268 22.04 2.27 -17.18
CA ASP A 268 23.01 2.98 -16.34
C ASP A 268 22.83 4.51 -16.41
N ASP A 269 21.60 5.00 -16.61
CA ASP A 269 21.26 6.39 -16.71
C ASP A 269 21.10 6.99 -15.30
N PRO A 270 21.79 8.12 -15.02
CA PRO A 270 21.77 8.75 -13.70
C PRO A 270 20.38 9.09 -13.16
N LEU A 271 19.42 9.45 -14.01
CA LEU A 271 18.07 9.81 -13.58
C LEU A 271 17.29 8.57 -13.10
N THR A 272 17.40 7.43 -13.80
CA THR A 272 16.81 6.16 -13.33
C THR A 272 17.45 5.72 -12.02
N ALA A 273 18.78 5.78 -11.92
CA ALA A 273 19.49 5.42 -10.70
C ALA A 273 19.07 6.32 -9.51
N ALA A 274 18.94 7.63 -9.74
CA ALA A 274 18.47 8.56 -8.72
C ALA A 274 17.02 8.28 -8.28
N ALA A 275 16.12 7.95 -9.22
CA ALA A 275 14.75 7.56 -8.89
C ALA A 275 14.70 6.25 -8.09
N ALA A 276 15.49 5.24 -8.48
CA ALA A 276 15.62 3.99 -7.74
C ALA A 276 16.16 4.21 -6.33
N ALA A 277 17.10 5.14 -6.13
CA ALA A 277 17.60 5.50 -4.81
C ALA A 277 16.50 6.13 -3.92
N VAL A 278 15.59 6.92 -4.50
CA VAL A 278 14.40 7.40 -3.76
C VAL A 278 13.53 6.23 -3.34
N ALA A 279 13.18 5.33 -4.27
CA ALA A 279 12.38 4.15 -3.98
C ALA A 279 13.00 3.26 -2.88
N ALA A 280 14.32 3.05 -2.92
CA ALA A 280 15.05 2.33 -1.88
C ALA A 280 14.97 3.02 -0.51
N THR A 281 15.12 4.35 -0.48
CA THR A 281 15.08 5.16 0.75
C THR A 281 13.71 5.12 1.43
N VAL A 282 12.63 4.98 0.67
CA VAL A 282 11.25 4.94 1.18
C VAL A 282 10.66 3.53 1.18
N SER A 283 11.48 2.51 0.89
CA SER A 283 11.06 1.10 0.89
C SER A 283 10.53 0.67 2.25
N THR A 284 9.69 -0.38 2.26
CA THR A 284 9.18 -1.00 3.51
C THR A 284 10.30 -1.27 4.50
N ASN A 285 11.40 -1.89 4.07
CA ASN A 285 12.55 -2.20 4.95
C ASN A 285 13.19 -0.94 5.53
N ALA A 286 13.35 0.13 4.75
CA ALA A 286 13.87 1.40 5.25
C ALA A 286 12.90 2.06 6.25
N GLN A 287 11.60 1.94 6.02
CA GLN A 287 10.57 2.46 6.93
C GLN A 287 10.51 1.66 8.24
N ILE A 288 10.69 0.34 8.20
CA ILE A 288 10.85 -0.51 9.40
C ILE A 288 12.11 -0.10 10.17
N ALA A 289 13.25 0.03 9.49
CA ALA A 289 14.51 0.41 10.13
C ALA A 289 14.49 1.79 10.82
N THR A 290 13.58 2.67 10.40
CA THR A 290 13.38 4.00 11.00
C THR A 290 12.24 4.03 12.03
N GLY A 291 11.53 2.92 12.23
CA GLY A 291 10.38 2.81 13.13
C GLY A 291 9.09 3.44 12.60
N ALA A 292 9.04 3.81 11.32
CA ALA A 292 7.84 4.33 10.68
C ALA A 292 6.82 3.23 10.35
N LEU A 293 7.29 2.00 10.15
CA LEU A 293 6.47 0.79 10.09
C LEU A 293 6.88 -0.16 11.22
N PRO A 294 5.94 -0.96 11.75
CA PRO A 294 6.28 -2.01 12.71
C PRO A 294 7.12 -3.10 12.02
N ASP A 295 8.05 -3.68 12.78
CA ASP A 295 8.81 -4.85 12.34
C ASP A 295 7.96 -6.12 12.55
N PRO A 296 7.53 -6.81 11.47
CA PRO A 296 6.73 -8.02 11.58
C PRO A 296 7.47 -9.16 12.30
N GLU A 297 8.80 -9.23 12.22
CA GLU A 297 9.58 -10.25 12.94
C GLU A 297 9.61 -9.96 14.44
N GLU A 298 9.70 -8.68 14.83
CA GLU A 298 9.59 -8.26 16.22
C GLU A 298 8.20 -8.56 16.78
N GLU A 299 7.13 -8.22 16.03
CA GLU A 299 5.76 -8.56 16.41
C GLU A 299 5.56 -10.08 16.59
N ALA A 300 6.08 -10.89 15.66
CA ALA A 300 5.97 -12.34 15.73
C ALA A 300 6.71 -12.91 16.96
N ARG A 301 7.92 -12.39 17.26
CA ARG A 301 8.66 -12.76 18.48
C ARG A 301 7.91 -12.37 19.74
N ALA A 302 7.32 -11.17 19.77
CA ALA A 302 6.53 -10.69 20.90
C ALA A 302 5.26 -11.53 21.12
N ALA A 303 4.56 -11.89 20.03
CA ALA A 303 3.38 -12.75 20.06
C ALA A 303 3.72 -14.17 20.53
N ALA A 304 4.80 -14.77 20.02
CA ALA A 304 5.27 -16.08 20.46
C ALA A 304 5.64 -16.09 21.95
N ALA A 305 6.34 -15.04 22.42
CA ALA A 305 6.68 -14.90 23.83
C ALA A 305 5.42 -14.69 24.71
N ALA A 306 4.42 -13.97 24.23
CA ALA A 306 3.14 -13.80 24.93
C ALA A 306 2.38 -15.13 25.03
N ALA A 307 2.26 -15.88 23.93
CA ALA A 307 1.64 -17.19 23.93
C ALA A 307 2.36 -18.18 24.86
N GLN A 308 3.70 -18.14 24.91
CA GLN A 308 4.48 -18.95 25.83
C GLN A 308 4.21 -18.59 27.29
N ARG A 309 4.14 -17.29 27.63
CA ARG A 309 3.80 -16.82 28.98
C ARG A 309 2.39 -17.25 29.38
N GLU A 310 1.43 -17.16 28.46
CA GLU A 310 0.06 -17.60 28.70
C GLU A 310 -0.01 -19.12 28.94
N ALA A 311 0.67 -19.92 28.10
CA ALA A 311 0.75 -21.37 28.28
C ALA A 311 1.41 -21.74 29.63
N GLN A 312 2.45 -21.02 30.05
CA GLN A 312 3.07 -21.20 31.37
C GLN A 312 2.11 -20.86 32.50
N ALA A 313 1.39 -19.73 32.42
CA ALA A 313 0.42 -19.34 33.43
C ALA A 313 -0.73 -20.36 33.55
N GLN A 314 -1.23 -20.87 32.42
CA GLN A 314 -2.24 -21.93 32.40
C GLN A 314 -1.71 -23.23 33.02
N ALA A 315 -0.47 -23.61 32.72
CA ALA A 315 0.17 -24.80 33.30
C ALA A 315 0.39 -24.64 34.81
N GLU A 316 0.81 -23.46 35.28
CA GLU A 316 0.95 -23.17 36.71
C GLU A 316 -0.40 -23.23 37.44
N GLU A 317 -1.46 -22.67 36.87
CA GLU A 317 -2.79 -22.74 37.49
C GLU A 317 -3.32 -24.18 37.53
N ALA A 318 -3.14 -24.95 36.45
CA ALA A 318 -3.47 -26.37 36.42
C ALA A 318 -2.68 -27.17 37.48
N ALA A 319 -1.39 -26.86 37.66
CA ALA A 319 -0.56 -27.47 38.70
C ALA A 319 -1.03 -27.08 40.11
N ARG A 320 -1.37 -25.80 40.35
CA ARG A 320 -1.93 -25.32 41.62
C ARG A 320 -3.25 -26.02 41.93
N GLN A 321 -4.13 -26.18 40.95
CA GLN A 321 -5.39 -26.88 41.11
C GLN A 321 -5.17 -28.35 41.46
N THR A 322 -4.29 -29.04 40.75
CA THR A 322 -3.91 -30.43 41.03
C THR A 322 -3.36 -30.59 42.44
N ALA A 323 -2.52 -29.65 42.91
CA ALA A 323 -1.97 -29.66 44.26
C ALA A 323 -3.04 -29.44 45.33
N ARG A 324 -4.00 -28.53 45.09
CA ARG A 324 -5.17 -28.31 45.99
C ARG A 324 -6.02 -29.58 46.11
N ASP A 325 -6.30 -30.23 44.99
CA ASP A 325 -7.11 -31.46 44.97
C ASP A 325 -6.38 -32.62 45.67
N ALA A 326 -5.06 -32.71 45.55
CA ALA A 326 -4.25 -33.67 46.30
C ALA A 326 -4.26 -33.36 47.81
N ALA A 327 -4.09 -32.10 48.21
CA ALA A 327 -4.13 -31.69 49.62
C ALA A 327 -5.50 -31.95 50.26
N GLN A 328 -6.60 -31.68 49.57
CA GLN A 328 -7.95 -32.02 50.04
C GLN A 328 -8.12 -33.53 50.26
N ARG A 329 -7.57 -34.37 49.39
CA ARG A 329 -7.61 -35.83 49.58
C ARG A 329 -6.84 -36.30 50.80
N VAL A 330 -5.68 -35.70 51.09
CA VAL A 330 -4.81 -36.12 52.20
C VAL A 330 -5.28 -35.55 53.55
N PHE A 331 -5.69 -34.29 53.57
CA PHE A 331 -5.97 -33.55 54.82
C PHE A 331 -7.46 -33.27 55.06
N GLY A 332 -8.34 -33.49 54.07
CA GLY A 332 -9.77 -33.19 54.16
C GLY A 332 -10.63 -34.32 54.74
N ALA A 333 -10.07 -35.48 55.08
CA ALA A 333 -10.82 -36.54 55.75
C ALA A 333 -11.24 -36.08 57.17
N PRO A 334 -12.51 -36.20 57.58
CA PRO A 334 -12.91 -35.86 58.93
C PRO A 334 -12.18 -36.77 59.92
N ALA A 335 -11.61 -36.19 60.98
CA ALA A 335 -11.00 -36.95 62.06
C ALA A 335 -11.98 -38.05 62.52
N PRO A 336 -11.53 -39.31 62.69
CA PRO A 336 -12.41 -40.39 63.10
C PRO A 336 -13.06 -40.00 64.42
N SER A 337 -14.38 -39.79 64.38
CA SER A 337 -15.16 -39.48 65.59
C SER A 337 -14.96 -40.64 66.55
N SER A 338 -14.17 -40.44 67.60
CA SER A 338 -14.09 -41.40 68.69
C SER A 338 -15.50 -41.47 69.30
N ARG A 339 -16.28 -42.48 68.89
CA ARG A 339 -17.51 -42.83 69.59
C ARG A 339 -17.09 -43.32 70.97
N ARG A 340 -17.00 -42.40 71.92
CA ARG A 340 -16.96 -42.73 73.35
C ARG A 340 -18.22 -43.54 73.65
N ARG A 341 -18.03 -44.86 73.72
CA ARG A 341 -19.02 -45.81 74.21
C ARG A 341 -19.36 -45.40 75.65
N PRO A 342 -20.63 -45.11 75.97
CA PRO A 342 -20.98 -44.70 77.32
C PRO A 342 -20.73 -45.87 78.29
N PRO A 343 -20.25 -45.60 79.52
CA PRO A 343 -20.03 -46.65 80.51
C PRO A 343 -21.38 -47.30 80.88
N ARG A 344 -21.40 -48.63 80.89
CA ARG A 344 -22.56 -49.41 81.36
C ARG A 344 -22.72 -49.18 82.87
N SER A 345 -23.90 -48.70 83.28
CA SER A 345 -24.28 -48.58 84.69
C SER A 345 -24.31 -49.96 85.37
N PRO A 346 -24.00 -50.03 86.68
CA PRO A 346 -23.97 -51.28 87.43
C PRO A 346 -25.38 -51.81 87.72
N VAL A 347 -25.50 -53.14 87.70
CA VAL A 347 -26.71 -53.89 88.09
C VAL A 347 -26.88 -53.80 89.61
N SER A 348 -28.02 -53.29 90.07
CA SER A 348 -28.45 -53.37 91.46
C SER A 348 -29.16 -54.71 91.72
N GLY A 349 -28.55 -55.54 92.56
CA GLY A 349 -29.11 -56.46 93.57
C GLY A 349 -30.33 -57.35 93.26
N ARG A 350 -30.17 -58.66 93.51
CA ARG A 350 -30.56 -59.31 94.78
C ARG A 350 -29.71 -60.54 95.00
#